data_AF-A0A925A7H1-F1
#
_entry.id   AF-A0A925A7H1-F1
#
_cell.length_a   1.000
_cell.length_b   1.000
_cell.length_c   1.000
_cell.angle_alpha   90.00
_cell.angle_beta   90.00
_cell.angle_gamma   90.00
#
_symmetry.space_group_name_H-M   'P 1'
#
loop_
_entity.id
_entity.type
_entity.pdbx_description
1 polymer ?
#
loop_
_entity_poly.entity_id
_entity_poly.type
_entity_poly.pdbx_seq_one_letter_code
_entity_poly.pdbx_strand_id
1 'polypeptide(L)' 'MTKNHIENSGKPYTTEEIKELKALAKAKTPMKDICFKLGRSGGSIKNIAEKNNISLK' A
#
# COMPACT_ATOMS: atom_id res chain seq x y z
N MET A 1 -3.75 21.52 -14.89
CA MET A 1 -4.53 20.40 -14.30
C MET A 1 -3.55 19.58 -13.47
N THR A 2 -3.89 19.33 -12.21
CA THR A 2 -2.99 18.94 -11.11
C THR A 2 -2.19 17.66 -11.41
N LYS A 3 -0.86 17.77 -11.29
CA LYS A 3 0.09 16.67 -11.47
C LYS A 3 0.05 15.78 -10.22
N ASN A 4 -1.04 15.01 -10.03
CA ASN A 4 -1.08 13.89 -9.09
C ASN A 4 -0.20 12.77 -9.65
N HIS A 5 1.10 13.02 -9.68
CA HIS A 5 2.10 12.01 -10.00
C HIS A 5 2.00 10.96 -8.89
N ILE A 6 1.51 9.78 -9.21
CA ILE A 6 1.68 8.62 -8.34
C ILE A 6 3.19 8.33 -8.45
N GLU A 7 4.02 8.99 -7.64
CA GLU A 7 5.50 9.02 -7.76
C GLU A 7 6.16 7.63 -7.69
N ASN A 8 5.37 6.65 -7.28
CA ASN A 8 5.75 5.25 -7.13
C ASN A 8 4.95 4.29 -8.03
N SER A 9 4.28 4.77 -9.08
CA SER A 9 3.65 3.87 -10.07
C SER A 9 4.72 3.05 -10.79
N GLY A 10 4.63 1.71 -10.75
CA GLY A 10 5.57 0.80 -11.40
C GLY A 10 6.85 0.47 -10.61
N LYS A 11 7.13 1.14 -9.48
CA LYS A 11 8.27 0.74 -8.62
C LYS A 11 7.95 -0.51 -7.81
N PRO A 12 8.88 -1.47 -7.68
CA PRO A 12 8.70 -2.60 -6.79
C PRO A 12 8.47 -2.12 -5.35
N TYR A 13 7.75 -2.92 -4.56
CA TYR A 13 7.65 -2.70 -3.13
C TYR A 13 8.93 -3.19 -2.47
N THR A 14 9.50 -2.36 -1.61
CA THR A 14 10.61 -2.79 -0.75
C THR A 14 10.12 -3.78 0.30
N THR A 15 11.03 -4.60 0.81
CA THR A 15 10.74 -5.56 1.89
C THR A 15 10.24 -4.84 3.15
N GLU A 16 10.70 -3.61 3.37
CA GLU A 16 10.27 -2.73 4.47
C GLU A 16 8.82 -2.26 4.28
N GLU A 17 8.46 -1.76 3.08
CA GLU A 17 7.07 -1.40 2.76
C GLU A 17 6.12 -2.59 2.93
N ILE A 18 6.53 -3.81 2.55
CA ILE A 18 5.71 -5.02 2.72
C ILE A 18 5.54 -5.37 4.20
N LYS A 19 6.60 -5.26 5.01
CA LYS A 19 6.52 -5.45 6.46
C LYS A 19 5.58 -4.43 7.09
N GLU A 20 5.68 -3.18 6.67
CA GLU A 20 4.86 -2.09 7.18
C GLU A 20 3.40 -2.27 6.79
N LEU A 21 3.12 -2.62 5.53
CA LEU A 21 1.78 -3.00 5.07
C LEU A 21 1.19 -4.14 5.90
N LYS A 22 1.98 -5.18 6.20
CA LYS A 22 1.54 -6.31 7.03
C LYS A 22 1.23 -5.88 8.47
N ALA A 23 2.01 -4.97 9.05
CA ALA A 23 1.77 -4.43 10.38
C ALA A 23 0.49 -3.59 10.42
N LEU A 24 0.30 -2.70 9.43
CA LEU A 24 -0.88 -1.86 9.30
C LEU A 24 -2.15 -2.69 9.09
N ALA A 25 -2.09 -3.73 8.26
CA ALA A 25 -3.19 -4.67 8.04
C ALA A 25 -3.58 -5.42 9.33
N LYS A 26 -2.59 -5.89 10.12
CA LYS A 26 -2.85 -6.51 11.42
C LYS A 26 -3.49 -5.55 12.42
N ALA A 27 -3.12 -4.27 12.37
CA ALA A 27 -3.71 -3.22 13.18
C ALA A 27 -5.11 -2.79 12.72
N LYS A 28 -5.68 -3.42 11.67
CA LYS A 28 -6.96 -3.03 11.05
C LYS A 28 -6.95 -1.56 10.60
N THR A 29 -5.80 -1.11 10.11
CA THR A 29 -5.66 0.26 9.62
C THR A 29 -6.52 0.41 8.36
N PRO A 30 -7.38 1.45 8.28
CA PRO A 30 -8.19 1.67 7.09
C PRO A 30 -7.31 1.91 5.85
N MET A 31 -7.81 1.45 4.71
CA MET A 31 -7.11 1.48 3.42
C MET A 31 -6.58 2.87 3.05
N LYS A 32 -7.34 3.93 3.36
CA LYS A 32 -6.96 5.33 3.08
C LYS A 32 -5.67 5.72 3.80
N ASP A 33 -5.53 5.39 5.07
CA ASP A 33 -4.33 5.67 5.87
C ASP A 33 -3.13 4.87 5.36
N ILE A 34 -3.33 3.61 4.96
CA ILE A 34 -2.27 2.81 4.34
C ILE A 34 -1.79 3.44 3.03
N CYS A 35 -2.73 3.90 2.18
CA CYS A 35 -2.40 4.56 0.92
C CYS A 35 -1.63 5.86 1.15
N PHE A 36 -2.06 6.65 2.15
CA PHE A 36 -1.40 7.90 2.53
C PHE A 36 0.02 7.64 3.06
N LYS A 37 0.17 6.69 3.97
CA LYS A 37 1.46 6.37 4.60
C LYS A 37 2.49 5.81 3.62
N LEU A 38 2.06 4.91 2.73
CA LEU A 38 2.94 4.32 1.73
C LEU A 38 3.06 5.19 0.47
N GLY A 39 2.28 6.26 0.34
CA GLY A 39 2.28 7.10 -0.87
C GLY A 39 1.88 6.32 -2.13
N ARG A 40 1.04 5.30 -1.99
CA ARG A 40 0.61 4.40 -3.09
C ARG A 40 -0.89 4.49 -3.30
N SER A 41 -1.31 4.17 -4.53
CA SER A 41 -2.73 4.03 -4.84
C SER A 41 -3.32 2.79 -4.17
N GLY A 42 -4.60 2.86 -3.80
CA GLY A 42 -5.31 1.73 -3.21
C GLY A 42 -5.32 0.48 -4.10
N GLY A 43 -5.36 0.65 -5.42
CA GLY A 43 -5.25 -0.48 -6.35
C GLY A 43 -3.89 -1.19 -6.24
N SER A 44 -2.81 -0.43 -6.09
CA SER A 44 -1.46 -0.98 -5.89
C SER A 44 -1.31 -1.68 -4.55
N ILE A 45 -1.86 -1.10 -3.47
CA ILE A 45 -1.85 -1.68 -2.12
C ILE A 45 -2.63 -3.00 -2.10
N LYS A 46 -3.82 -3.02 -2.71
CA LYS A 46 -4.64 -4.23 -2.80
C LYS A 46 -3.90 -5.35 -3.54
N ASN A 47 -3.33 -5.05 -4.70
CA ASN A 47 -2.59 -6.03 -5.49
C ASN A 47 -1.37 -6.60 -4.75
N ILE A 48 -0.58 -5.76 -4.07
CA ILE A 48 0.57 -6.27 -3.30
C ILE A 48 0.14 -7.07 -2.06
N ALA A 49 -0.96 -6.67 -1.42
CA ALA A 49 -1.52 -7.40 -0.29
C ALA A 49 -2.02 -8.78 -0.72
N GLU A 50 -2.74 -8.88 -1.84
CA GLU A 50 -3.17 -10.16 -2.43
C GLU A 50 -1.97 -11.05 -2.77
N LYS A 51 -0.93 -10.49 -3.43
CA LYS A 51 0.31 -11.22 -3.75
C LYS A 51 1.04 -11.75 -2.51
N ASN A 52 0.96 -11.04 -1.38
CA ASN A 52 1.64 -11.40 -0.13
C ASN A 52 0.72 -12.08 0.89
N ASN A 53 -0.50 -12.47 0.51
CA ASN A 53 -1.50 -13.06 1.41
C ASN A 53 -1.78 -12.21 2.67
N ILE A 54 -1.81 -10.88 2.49
CA ILE A 54 -2.13 -9.91 3.55
C ILE A 54 -3.62 -9.60 3.48
N SER A 55 -4.36 -9.90 4.55
CA SER A 55 -5.78 -9.61 4.65
C SER A 55 -5.99 -8.16 5.07
N LEU A 56 -6.45 -7.34 4.13
CA LEU A 56 -6.95 -5.99 4.38
C LEU A 56 -8.45 -6.13 4.66
N LYS A 57 -8.86 -5.95 5.91
CA LYS A 57 -10.26 -6.04 6.37
C LYS A 57 -10.80 -4.68 6.76
#